data_AF-A0A1V5XZE9-F1
#
_entry.id   AF-A0A1V5XZE9-F1
#
_cell.length_a   1.000
_cell.length_b   1.000
_cell.length_c   1.000
_cell.angle_alpha   90.00
_cell.angle_beta   90.00
_cell.angle_gamma   90.00
#
_symmetry.space_group_name_H-M   'P 1'
#
loop_
_entity.id
_entity.type
_entity.pdbx_description
1 polymer ?
#
loop_
_entity_poly.entity_id
_entity_poly.type
_entity_poly.pdbx_seq_one_letter_code
_entity_poly.pdbx_strand_id
1 'polypeptide(L)'
;MFSKVVAGLVFFSSLLAFVSAQTISFTSVPNGFEAGSIELGAGFVGAIAADPYNPDIIYAAVGVWQQQSIVKINLANSTVASAAVGFFGSIGGMAVPAPHQLIVVDNDDYTSNTIPGEMVLLLTDKNMDGDFDDIGEVEPLIAPILVDGASFSGAQARIAPAGNPSGIPSGALLFQNADGGGKADLFVVTNPTDAALASYRPEGGAYFSGYDYNGGFDFDSQGRIFMGATNSWFSGEVFSLVNLNNDMVIDAGEANDMVTSLSLSGGISDLIIDGDDNIFLVTNPWGGYQVQKVVIPADPLHETATPSPFANTDSSWLTTIMINTKTRPFKAGQNDGAIMLLGGYKGWSSATNLLILKPCPFSEVEDWAIY
;
A
#
# COMPACT_ATOMS: atom_id res chain seq x y z
N MET A 1 30.48 -47.42 -14.53
CA MET A 1 31.21 -46.21 -14.99
C MET A 1 30.27 -45.40 -15.86
N PHE A 2 30.16 -44.12 -15.54
CA PHE A 2 28.98 -43.28 -15.71
C PHE A 2 28.49 -43.06 -17.14
N SER A 3 27.15 -43.07 -17.24
CA SER A 3 26.34 -42.74 -18.39
C SER A 3 26.26 -41.22 -18.60
N LYS A 4 26.14 -40.86 -19.88
CA LYS A 4 25.96 -39.55 -20.50
C LYS A 4 25.04 -38.60 -19.72
N VAL A 5 25.52 -37.38 -19.52
CA VAL A 5 24.75 -36.19 -19.13
C VAL A 5 23.88 -35.79 -20.33
N VAL A 6 22.57 -35.88 -20.17
CA VAL A 6 21.58 -35.25 -21.05
C VAL A 6 21.24 -33.90 -20.45
N ALA A 7 21.52 -32.83 -21.19
CA ALA A 7 21.07 -31.49 -20.87
C ALA A 7 19.53 -31.46 -20.92
N GLY A 8 18.91 -31.33 -19.75
CA GLY A 8 17.47 -31.11 -19.62
C GLY A 8 17.17 -29.62 -19.76
N LEU A 9 16.73 -29.23 -20.96
CA LEU A 9 16.04 -27.96 -21.18
C LEU A 9 14.63 -28.11 -20.59
N VAL A 10 14.37 -27.54 -19.41
CA VAL A 10 13.03 -27.53 -18.82
C VAL A 10 12.24 -26.41 -19.49
N PHE A 11 11.44 -26.77 -20.50
CA PHE A 11 10.37 -25.93 -21.01
C PHE A 11 9.26 -25.88 -19.96
N PHE A 12 9.12 -24.76 -19.26
CA PHE A 12 7.92 -24.48 -18.47
C PHE A 12 6.74 -24.25 -19.43
N SER A 13 5.93 -25.29 -19.62
CA SER A 13 4.57 -25.14 -20.14
C SER A 13 3.62 -24.91 -18.96
N SER A 14 3.57 -23.70 -18.43
CA SER A 14 2.40 -23.29 -17.64
C SER A 14 1.30 -22.95 -18.66
N LEU A 15 0.23 -23.73 -18.62
CA LEU A 15 -1.02 -23.42 -19.31
C LEU A 15 -1.65 -22.23 -18.57
N LEU A 16 -1.08 -21.04 -18.75
CA LEU A 16 -1.75 -19.79 -18.40
C LEU A 16 -2.95 -19.70 -19.32
N ALA A 17 -4.15 -19.86 -18.76
CA ALA A 17 -5.32 -19.30 -19.40
C ALA A 17 -4.99 -17.84 -19.68
N PHE A 18 -4.98 -17.45 -20.95
CA PHE A 18 -4.85 -16.06 -21.37
C PHE A 18 -6.05 -15.30 -20.80
N VAL A 19 -5.94 -14.87 -19.54
CA VAL A 19 -6.61 -13.65 -19.11
C VAL A 19 -6.02 -12.61 -20.05
N SER A 20 -6.83 -12.04 -20.94
CA SER A 20 -6.35 -10.96 -21.79
C SER A 20 -5.65 -9.95 -20.87
N ALA A 21 -4.39 -9.60 -21.15
CA ALA A 21 -3.70 -8.58 -20.36
C ALA A 21 -4.58 -7.33 -20.38
N GLN A 22 -5.18 -7.02 -19.23
CA GLN A 22 -5.99 -5.82 -19.08
C GLN A 22 -5.07 -4.79 -18.45
N THR A 23 -4.71 -3.77 -19.23
CA THR A 23 -3.99 -2.62 -18.71
C THR A 23 -4.99 -1.54 -18.33
N ILE A 24 -4.62 -0.74 -17.34
CA ILE A 24 -5.31 0.52 -17.00
C ILE A 24 -4.46 1.69 -17.47
N SER A 25 -5.07 2.87 -17.60
CA SER A 25 -4.45 4.11 -18.06
C SER A 25 -5.06 5.33 -17.38
N PHE A 26 -4.29 6.42 -17.29
CA PHE A 26 -4.85 7.72 -16.90
C PHE A 26 -5.72 8.27 -18.03
N THR A 27 -6.91 8.77 -17.66
CA THR A 27 -7.81 9.49 -18.57
C THR A 27 -7.64 11.01 -18.43
N SER A 28 -7.14 11.48 -17.28
CA SER A 28 -6.75 12.87 -17.06
C SER A 28 -5.76 13.00 -15.90
N VAL A 29 -4.80 13.91 -16.02
CA VAL A 29 -3.82 14.26 -14.98
C VAL A 29 -3.64 15.79 -14.93
N PRO A 30 -3.21 16.36 -13.79
CA PRO A 30 -2.96 17.81 -13.70
C PRO A 30 -1.78 18.26 -14.56
N ASN A 31 -1.76 19.53 -14.94
CA ASN A 31 -0.61 20.16 -15.60
C ASN A 31 0.65 20.06 -14.72
N GLY A 32 1.81 19.83 -15.35
CA GLY A 32 3.09 19.64 -14.66
C GLY A 32 3.28 18.24 -14.07
N PHE A 33 2.47 17.27 -14.52
CA PHE A 33 2.67 15.84 -14.29
C PHE A 33 2.67 15.06 -15.61
N GLU A 34 3.49 14.02 -15.66
CA GLU A 34 3.60 13.07 -16.75
C GLU A 34 3.04 11.71 -16.33
N ALA A 35 2.05 11.23 -17.09
CA ALA A 35 1.44 9.92 -16.93
C ALA A 35 2.29 8.84 -17.60
N GLY A 36 2.43 7.69 -16.93
CA GLY A 36 3.07 6.50 -17.47
C GLY A 36 2.53 5.23 -16.82
N SER A 37 3.16 4.10 -17.15
CA SER A 37 2.85 2.80 -16.54
C SER A 37 4.05 1.87 -16.55
N ILE A 38 4.09 0.91 -15.62
CA ILE A 38 5.04 -0.22 -15.60
C ILE A 38 4.27 -1.52 -15.72
N GLU A 39 4.64 -2.35 -16.69
CA GLU A 39 4.11 -3.71 -16.84
C GLU A 39 4.68 -4.64 -15.77
N LEU A 40 3.82 -5.40 -15.11
CA LEU A 40 4.18 -6.31 -14.02
C LEU A 40 4.43 -7.74 -14.49
N GLY A 41 3.97 -8.10 -15.69
CA GLY A 41 4.03 -9.47 -16.23
C GLY A 41 3.01 -10.44 -15.61
N ALA A 42 2.27 -10.02 -14.58
CA ALA A 42 1.18 -10.73 -13.93
C ALA A 42 0.13 -9.72 -13.41
N GLY A 43 -1.05 -10.21 -13.02
CA GLY A 43 -2.11 -9.35 -12.48
C GLY A 43 -1.73 -8.76 -11.12
N PHE A 44 -1.99 -7.48 -10.91
CA PHE A 44 -1.84 -6.81 -9.62
C PHE A 44 -2.89 -7.30 -8.62
N VAL A 45 -2.49 -7.48 -7.35
CA VAL A 45 -3.36 -8.09 -6.32
C VAL A 45 -3.47 -7.29 -5.01
N GLY A 46 -3.09 -6.01 -5.02
CA GLY A 46 -3.59 -5.06 -4.02
C GLY A 46 -2.57 -4.44 -3.05
N ALA A 47 -1.33 -4.91 -3.03
CA ALA A 47 -0.30 -4.36 -2.13
C ALA A 47 0.89 -3.76 -2.87
N ILE A 48 1.34 -2.59 -2.41
CA ILE A 48 2.55 -1.90 -2.87
C ILE A 48 3.32 -1.45 -1.62
N ALA A 49 4.64 -1.60 -1.63
CA ALA A 49 5.53 -1.03 -0.61
C ALA A 49 6.69 -0.27 -1.28
N ALA A 50 6.92 0.96 -0.84
CA ALA A 50 8.11 1.70 -1.23
C ALA A 50 9.27 1.39 -0.29
N ASP A 51 10.48 1.25 -0.84
CA ASP A 51 11.69 1.13 -0.04
C ASP A 51 12.16 2.52 0.42
N PRO A 52 12.06 2.86 1.72
CA PRO A 52 12.48 4.18 2.20
C PRO A 52 14.01 4.35 2.17
N TYR A 53 14.77 3.26 2.06
CA TYR A 53 16.23 3.25 2.00
C TYR A 53 16.75 3.36 0.55
N ASN A 54 15.90 3.05 -0.43
CA ASN A 54 16.19 3.24 -1.85
C ASN A 54 14.92 3.68 -2.60
N PRO A 55 14.72 5.00 -2.79
CA PRO A 55 13.52 5.57 -3.44
C PRO A 55 13.22 5.08 -4.86
N ASP A 56 14.16 4.40 -5.53
CA ASP A 56 13.94 3.82 -6.84
C ASP A 56 13.38 2.40 -6.77
N ILE A 57 13.29 1.78 -5.60
CA ILE A 57 12.81 0.42 -5.42
C ILE A 57 11.40 0.42 -4.84
N ILE A 58 10.52 -0.30 -5.51
CA ILE A 58 9.16 -0.60 -5.08
C ILE A 58 8.96 -2.11 -5.09
N TYR A 59 8.17 -2.62 -4.14
CA TYR A 59 7.67 -3.99 -4.15
C TYR A 59 6.17 -3.98 -4.44
N ALA A 60 5.70 -4.90 -5.29
CA ALA A 60 4.29 -5.04 -5.61
C ALA A 60 3.87 -6.50 -5.52
N ALA A 61 2.69 -6.74 -4.95
CA ALA A 61 2.07 -8.05 -4.97
C ALA A 61 1.42 -8.29 -6.33
N VAL A 62 1.68 -9.47 -6.90
CA VAL A 62 1.13 -9.91 -8.19
C VAL A 62 0.67 -11.35 -8.13
N GLY A 63 -0.14 -11.78 -9.09
CA GLY A 63 -0.59 -13.16 -9.25
C GLY A 63 -2.11 -13.26 -9.26
N VAL A 64 -2.62 -14.30 -8.61
CA VAL A 64 -4.06 -14.55 -8.45
C VAL A 64 -4.36 -14.94 -7.01
N TRP A 65 -5.64 -14.94 -6.63
CA TRP A 65 -6.08 -15.42 -5.32
C TRP A 65 -5.46 -16.79 -4.99
N GLN A 66 -4.93 -16.94 -3.77
CA GLN A 66 -4.22 -18.13 -3.27
C GLN A 66 -2.92 -18.48 -3.98
N GLN A 67 -2.44 -17.68 -4.94
CA GLN A 67 -1.19 -17.90 -5.67
C GLN A 67 -0.56 -16.55 -5.98
N GLN A 68 -0.17 -15.85 -4.93
CA GLN A 68 0.48 -14.55 -5.05
C GLN A 68 2.00 -14.68 -4.94
N SER A 69 2.65 -13.71 -5.55
CA SER A 69 4.10 -13.51 -5.56
C SER A 69 4.39 -12.03 -5.36
N ILE A 70 5.64 -11.70 -5.08
CA ILE A 70 6.11 -10.34 -4.92
C ILE A 70 7.10 -10.06 -6.05
N VAL A 71 6.93 -8.92 -6.71
CA VAL A 71 7.91 -8.41 -7.67
C VAL A 71 8.60 -7.17 -7.13
N LYS A 72 9.89 -7.06 -7.45
CA LYS A 72 10.71 -5.87 -7.24
C LYS A 72 10.73 -5.05 -8.52
N ILE A 73 10.38 -3.77 -8.41
CA ILE A 73 10.35 -2.81 -9.49
C ILE A 73 11.44 -1.77 -9.23
N ASN A 74 12.28 -1.54 -10.24
CA ASN A 74 13.21 -0.41 -10.25
C ASN A 74 12.62 0.73 -11.10
N LEU A 75 12.32 1.86 -10.47
CA LEU A 75 11.66 3.02 -11.10
C LEU A 75 12.59 3.79 -12.04
N ALA A 76 13.91 3.72 -11.85
CA ALA A 76 14.87 4.45 -12.66
C ALA A 76 14.97 3.89 -14.09
N ASN A 77 14.79 2.57 -14.25
CA ASN A 77 14.89 1.88 -15.54
C ASN A 77 13.64 1.05 -15.89
N SER A 78 12.61 1.10 -15.05
CA SER A 78 11.34 0.37 -15.19
C SER A 78 11.50 -1.16 -15.30
N THR A 79 12.57 -1.74 -14.75
CA THR A 79 12.75 -3.19 -14.74
C THR A 79 11.95 -3.83 -13.63
N VAL A 80 11.32 -4.96 -13.93
CA VAL A 80 10.57 -5.78 -12.96
C VAL A 80 11.25 -7.15 -12.86
N ALA A 81 11.52 -7.57 -11.63
CA ALA A 81 12.10 -8.87 -11.29
C ALA A 81 11.26 -9.55 -10.20
N SER A 82 11.32 -10.89 -10.13
CA SER A 82 10.76 -11.61 -8.99
C SER A 82 11.51 -11.23 -7.72
N ALA A 83 10.78 -11.08 -6.62
CA ALA A 83 11.33 -10.88 -5.28
C ALA A 83 10.93 -12.01 -4.33
N ALA A 84 9.79 -12.67 -4.55
CA ALA A 84 9.41 -13.89 -3.83
C ALA A 84 8.32 -14.62 -4.59
N VAL A 85 8.41 -15.95 -4.75
CA VAL A 85 7.48 -16.73 -5.58
C VAL A 85 6.59 -17.68 -4.78
N GLY A 86 5.27 -17.60 -4.97
CA GLY A 86 4.40 -18.78 -4.93
C GLY A 86 4.12 -19.44 -3.57
N PHE A 87 4.32 -18.72 -2.47
CA PHE A 87 3.97 -19.18 -1.12
C PHE A 87 2.84 -18.39 -0.46
N PHE A 88 2.42 -17.26 -1.04
CA PHE A 88 1.46 -16.35 -0.41
C PHE A 88 0.02 -16.66 -0.84
N GLY A 89 -0.87 -16.71 0.16
CA GLY A 89 -2.29 -16.92 -0.06
C GLY A 89 -2.96 -15.65 -0.61
N SER A 90 -2.94 -14.59 0.17
CA SER A 90 -3.47 -13.29 -0.21
C SER A 90 -2.73 -12.17 0.49
N ILE A 91 -1.81 -11.50 -0.21
CA ILE A 91 -1.08 -10.36 0.33
C ILE A 91 -2.02 -9.16 0.38
N GLY A 92 -2.40 -8.75 1.58
CA GLY A 92 -3.16 -7.54 1.80
C GLY A 92 -2.26 -6.32 1.97
N GLY A 93 -1.19 -6.44 2.75
CA GLY A 93 -0.34 -5.31 3.13
C GLY A 93 1.14 -5.65 3.02
N MET A 94 1.96 -4.64 2.68
CA MET A 94 3.41 -4.77 2.65
C MET A 94 4.08 -3.51 3.18
N ALA A 95 5.23 -3.68 3.85
CA ALA A 95 6.05 -2.57 4.31
C ALA A 95 7.53 -2.97 4.41
N VAL A 96 8.45 -2.01 4.22
CA VAL A 96 9.91 -2.24 4.32
C VAL A 96 10.40 -1.70 5.67
N PRO A 97 10.60 -2.55 6.71
CA PRO A 97 11.02 -2.08 8.03
C PRO A 97 12.51 -1.71 8.09
N ALA A 98 13.34 -2.42 7.34
CA ALA A 98 14.80 -2.26 7.32
C ALA A 98 15.33 -2.61 5.93
N PRO A 99 16.58 -2.23 5.59
CA PRO A 99 17.22 -2.71 4.37
C PRO A 99 17.20 -4.24 4.32
N HIS A 100 16.92 -4.80 3.14
CA HIS A 100 16.88 -6.25 2.91
C HIS A 100 15.79 -7.00 3.68
N GLN A 101 14.79 -6.28 4.19
CA GLN A 101 13.64 -6.88 4.87
C GLN A 101 12.33 -6.39 4.26
N LEU A 102 11.35 -7.27 4.23
CA LEU A 102 9.98 -6.96 3.82
C LEU A 102 9.03 -7.60 4.83
N ILE A 103 8.07 -6.83 5.31
CA ILE A 103 6.94 -7.36 6.07
C ILE A 103 5.79 -7.56 5.11
N VAL A 104 5.16 -8.73 5.20
CA VAL A 104 4.01 -9.12 4.39
C VAL A 104 2.88 -9.50 5.33
N VAL A 105 1.70 -8.95 5.09
CA VAL A 105 0.46 -9.33 5.76
C VAL A 105 -0.28 -10.30 4.85
N ASP A 106 -0.16 -11.60 5.13
CA ASP A 106 -0.80 -12.67 4.34
C ASP A 106 -2.12 -13.09 4.98
N ASN A 107 -3.20 -12.95 4.22
CA ASN A 107 -4.59 -13.00 4.64
C ASN A 107 -5.27 -14.34 4.40
N ASP A 108 -4.60 -15.31 3.81
CA ASP A 108 -5.21 -16.60 3.48
C ASP A 108 -4.27 -17.77 3.76
N ASP A 109 -4.87 -18.90 4.12
CA ASP A 109 -4.17 -20.15 4.38
C ASP A 109 -3.85 -20.82 3.05
N TYR A 110 -2.67 -20.52 2.52
CA TYR A 110 -2.16 -21.30 1.42
C TYR A 110 -1.87 -22.71 1.92
N THR A 111 -2.33 -23.72 1.16
CA THR A 111 -2.13 -25.16 1.37
C THR A 111 -0.67 -25.64 1.49
N SER A 112 0.32 -24.75 1.59
CA SER A 112 1.67 -25.13 1.96
C SER A 112 1.68 -25.62 3.40
N ASN A 113 2.01 -26.90 3.59
CA ASN A 113 2.10 -27.53 4.92
C ASN A 113 3.24 -26.97 5.81
N THR A 114 3.76 -25.78 5.53
CA THR A 114 5.00 -25.23 6.09
C THR A 114 4.82 -23.91 6.83
N ILE A 115 3.85 -23.07 6.46
CA ILE A 115 3.55 -21.81 7.16
C ILE A 115 2.04 -21.75 7.34
N PRO A 116 1.52 -21.58 8.57
CA PRO A 116 0.08 -21.39 8.77
C PRO A 116 -0.36 -20.07 8.14
N GLY A 117 -1.52 -20.06 7.50
CA GLY A 117 -2.17 -18.86 6.96
C GLY A 117 -2.52 -17.80 7.99
N GLU A 118 -2.94 -16.65 7.48
CA GLU A 118 -3.40 -15.51 8.29
C GLU A 118 -2.29 -15.03 9.24
N MET A 119 -1.18 -14.53 8.70
CA MET A 119 0.00 -14.15 9.48
C MET A 119 0.63 -12.86 8.99
N VAL A 120 1.26 -12.15 9.91
CA VAL A 120 2.31 -11.20 9.56
C VAL A 120 3.60 -12.00 9.39
N LEU A 121 4.19 -11.92 8.21
CA LEU A 121 5.44 -12.58 7.83
C LEU A 121 6.56 -11.55 7.77
N LEU A 122 7.75 -11.97 8.21
CA LEU A 122 9.00 -11.26 7.98
C LEU A 122 9.79 -12.01 6.92
N LEU A 123 10.06 -11.32 5.82
CA LEU A 123 10.93 -11.75 4.75
C LEU A 123 12.29 -11.05 4.94
N THR A 124 13.37 -11.81 4.92
CA THR A 124 14.74 -11.28 5.01
C THR A 124 15.62 -11.91 3.94
N ASP A 125 16.18 -11.09 3.06
CA ASP A 125 17.18 -11.48 2.05
C ASP A 125 18.50 -11.76 2.77
N LYS A 126 18.66 -13.00 3.25
CA LYS A 126 19.75 -13.43 4.14
C LYS A 126 21.04 -13.64 3.36
N ASN A 127 20.92 -14.07 2.10
CA ASN A 127 22.05 -14.39 1.25
C ASN A 127 22.49 -13.20 0.36
N MET A 128 21.70 -12.12 0.33
CA MET A 128 21.92 -10.87 -0.41
C MET A 128 21.87 -11.02 -1.94
N ASP A 129 21.08 -11.96 -2.45
CA ASP A 129 20.88 -12.16 -3.89
C ASP A 129 19.74 -11.33 -4.49
N GLY A 130 18.94 -10.69 -3.62
CA GLY A 130 17.90 -9.74 -3.99
C GLY A 130 16.51 -10.31 -4.13
N ASP A 131 16.29 -11.59 -3.80
CA ASP A 131 14.97 -12.17 -3.54
C ASP A 131 14.77 -12.51 -2.04
N PHE A 132 13.66 -13.17 -1.72
CA PHE A 132 13.22 -13.46 -0.35
C PHE A 132 12.60 -14.86 -0.23
N ASP A 133 12.79 -15.73 -1.21
CA ASP A 133 12.12 -17.03 -1.28
C ASP A 133 13.03 -18.24 -1.02
N ASP A 134 14.24 -17.95 -0.54
CA ASP A 134 15.21 -18.94 -0.13
C ASP A 134 14.84 -19.60 1.21
N ILE A 135 15.42 -20.79 1.47
CA ILE A 135 15.10 -21.56 2.68
C ILE A 135 15.46 -20.76 3.94
N GLY A 136 14.43 -20.46 4.73
CA GLY A 136 14.55 -19.76 5.99
C GLY A 136 14.53 -18.24 5.87
N GLU A 137 14.27 -17.67 4.69
CA GLU A 137 14.12 -16.23 4.51
C GLU A 137 12.73 -15.72 4.88
N VAL A 138 11.74 -16.61 4.85
CA VAL A 138 10.36 -16.34 5.27
C VAL A 138 10.14 -16.88 6.69
N GLU A 139 9.86 -15.99 7.63
CA GLU A 139 9.61 -16.31 9.04
C GLU A 139 8.25 -15.77 9.49
N PRO A 140 7.44 -16.55 10.23
CA PRO A 140 6.22 -16.02 10.84
C PRO A 140 6.61 -15.05 11.96
N LEU A 141 6.09 -13.83 11.91
CA LEU A 141 6.34 -12.79 12.91
C LEU A 141 5.33 -12.89 14.05
N ILE A 142 4.04 -12.77 13.73
CA ILE A 142 2.95 -12.84 14.71
C ILE A 142 1.64 -13.22 14.02
N ALA A 143 0.81 -14.01 14.70
CA ALA A 143 -0.55 -14.27 14.26
C ALA A 143 -1.45 -13.05 14.60
N PRO A 144 -2.40 -12.66 13.74
CA PRO A 144 -3.46 -11.70 14.05
C PRO A 144 -4.25 -12.08 15.31
N ILE A 145 -4.67 -11.07 16.08
CA ILE A 145 -5.42 -11.27 17.34
C ILE A 145 -6.88 -11.69 17.09
N LEU A 146 -7.44 -11.43 15.91
CA LEU A 146 -8.88 -11.55 15.65
C LEU A 146 -9.22 -12.89 15.00
N VAL A 147 -10.30 -13.51 15.49
CA VAL A 147 -10.62 -14.94 15.32
C VAL A 147 -12.09 -15.05 14.91
N ASP A 148 -12.47 -14.33 13.86
CA ASP A 148 -13.90 -14.08 13.58
C ASP A 148 -14.42 -14.94 12.42
N GLY A 149 -13.63 -15.93 11.97
CA GLY A 149 -14.08 -17.01 11.07
C GLY A 149 -14.36 -16.60 9.62
N ALA A 150 -14.16 -15.32 9.28
CA ALA A 150 -14.00 -14.83 7.93
C ALA A 150 -12.53 -14.45 7.74
N SER A 151 -11.93 -14.83 6.61
CA SER A 151 -10.54 -14.55 6.27
C SER A 151 -10.22 -13.08 6.54
N PHE A 152 -9.24 -12.85 7.40
CA PHE A 152 -8.76 -11.51 7.74
C PHE A 152 -8.34 -10.78 6.46
N SER A 153 -8.67 -9.49 6.30
CA SER A 153 -8.12 -8.70 5.18
C SER A 153 -7.30 -7.52 5.70
N GLY A 154 -6.00 -7.74 5.88
CA GLY A 154 -5.10 -6.65 6.23
C GLY A 154 -4.71 -5.83 5.01
N ALA A 155 -5.56 -4.92 4.54
CA ALA A 155 -5.35 -4.30 3.22
C ALA A 155 -4.12 -3.39 3.13
N GLN A 156 -3.51 -3.01 4.26
CA GLN A 156 -2.36 -2.09 4.29
C GLN A 156 -1.47 -2.27 5.51
N ALA A 157 -0.19 -1.99 5.30
CA ALA A 157 0.84 -1.90 6.33
C ALA A 157 1.70 -0.66 6.10
N ARG A 158 2.17 -0.04 7.18
CA ARG A 158 3.11 1.10 7.18
C ARG A 158 4.06 0.99 8.37
N ILE A 159 5.25 1.56 8.24
CA ILE A 159 6.21 1.66 9.35
C ILE A 159 6.06 3.00 10.04
N ALA A 160 5.95 2.98 11.36
CA ALA A 160 5.89 4.18 12.17
C ALA A 160 7.17 5.01 12.01
N PRO A 161 7.08 6.29 11.60
CA PRO A 161 8.24 7.15 11.53
C PRO A 161 8.74 7.52 12.93
N ALA A 162 9.99 7.97 12.99
CA ALA A 162 10.53 8.54 14.21
C ALA A 162 9.75 9.79 14.62
N GLY A 163 9.51 9.95 15.93
CA GLY A 163 8.89 11.15 16.47
C GLY A 163 7.39 11.28 16.23
N ASN A 164 6.69 10.19 15.88
CA ASN A 164 5.22 10.25 15.80
C ASN A 164 4.61 10.68 17.14
N PRO A 165 3.61 11.59 17.14
CA PRO A 165 2.98 12.09 18.35
C PRO A 165 2.06 11.04 18.97
N SER A 166 1.75 9.99 18.21
CA SER A 166 0.91 8.86 18.59
C SER A 166 1.50 7.93 19.66
N GLY A 167 2.73 8.19 20.13
CA GLY A 167 3.40 7.36 21.13
C GLY A 167 3.82 5.98 20.63
N ILE A 168 3.77 5.77 19.31
CA ILE A 168 4.15 4.52 18.67
C ILE A 168 5.68 4.47 18.60
N PRO A 169 6.31 3.35 18.97
CA PRO A 169 7.75 3.21 18.78
C PRO A 169 8.13 3.36 17.31
N SER A 170 9.13 4.19 17.01
CA SER A 170 9.71 4.29 15.66
C SER A 170 10.09 2.91 15.14
N GLY A 171 9.80 2.63 13.87
CA GLY A 171 10.08 1.32 13.27
C GLY A 171 9.05 0.24 13.61
N ALA A 172 8.05 0.51 14.45
CA ALA A 172 6.92 -0.40 14.65
C ALA A 172 6.11 -0.53 13.36
N LEU A 173 5.56 -1.72 13.14
CA LEU A 173 4.62 -1.98 12.06
C LEU A 173 3.24 -1.54 12.51
N LEU A 174 2.58 -0.70 11.72
CA LEU A 174 1.14 -0.52 11.79
C LEU A 174 0.51 -1.29 10.64
N PHE A 175 -0.63 -1.91 10.92
CA PHE A 175 -1.45 -2.50 9.87
C PHE A 175 -2.92 -2.41 10.27
N GLN A 176 -3.77 -2.30 9.25
CA GLN A 176 -5.22 -2.34 9.44
C GLN A 176 -5.71 -3.76 9.22
N ASN A 177 -6.74 -4.18 9.94
CA ASN A 177 -7.53 -5.35 9.57
C ASN A 177 -8.74 -4.93 8.71
N ALA A 178 -9.51 -5.92 8.28
CA ALA A 178 -10.94 -5.78 8.06
C ALA A 178 -11.55 -7.11 8.47
N ASP A 179 -12.45 -7.10 9.46
CA ASP A 179 -12.96 -8.30 10.12
C ASP A 179 -14.10 -8.99 9.34
N GLY A 180 -14.42 -8.50 8.14
CA GLY A 180 -15.53 -9.01 7.32
C GLY A 180 -16.93 -8.75 7.89
N GLY A 181 -17.04 -8.22 9.11
CA GLY A 181 -18.27 -7.82 9.80
C GLY A 181 -18.66 -6.36 9.58
N GLY A 182 -17.94 -5.65 8.71
CA GLY A 182 -18.11 -4.21 8.51
C GLY A 182 -17.53 -3.41 9.68
N LYS A 183 -16.54 -3.97 10.38
CA LYS A 183 -15.67 -3.22 11.28
C LYS A 183 -14.20 -3.49 10.99
N ALA A 184 -13.38 -2.54 11.38
CA ALA A 184 -11.96 -2.56 11.22
C ALA A 184 -11.29 -1.81 12.38
N ASP A 185 -10.02 -2.11 12.52
CA ASP A 185 -9.10 -1.86 13.61
C ASP A 185 -7.72 -1.60 13.02
N LEU A 186 -6.97 -0.74 13.68
CA LEU A 186 -5.58 -0.45 13.39
C LEU A 186 -4.76 -1.05 14.52
N PHE A 187 -3.84 -1.94 14.19
CA PHE A 187 -2.96 -2.62 15.13
C PHE A 187 -1.54 -2.10 15.00
N VAL A 188 -0.79 -2.14 16.11
CA VAL A 188 0.65 -1.84 16.15
C VAL A 188 1.37 -3.11 16.58
N VAL A 189 2.42 -3.48 15.85
CA VAL A 189 3.38 -4.54 16.22
C VAL A 189 4.74 -3.89 16.47
N THR A 190 5.21 -4.01 17.69
CA THR A 190 6.54 -3.54 18.10
C THR A 190 7.62 -4.52 17.68
N ASN A 191 8.82 -4.02 17.39
CA ASN A 191 9.98 -4.81 16.94
C ASN A 191 9.65 -5.78 15.80
N PRO A 192 9.07 -5.31 14.68
CA PRO A 192 8.55 -6.20 13.65
C PRO A 192 9.64 -6.83 12.77
N THR A 193 10.91 -6.62 13.12
CA THR A 193 12.10 -7.16 12.45
C THR A 193 12.66 -8.40 13.16
N ASP A 194 12.04 -8.85 14.25
CA ASP A 194 12.49 -10.00 15.03
C ASP A 194 11.26 -10.77 15.58
N ALA A 195 11.01 -11.97 15.06
CA ALA A 195 9.90 -12.82 15.47
C ALA A 195 9.95 -13.23 16.96
N ALA A 196 11.13 -13.26 17.58
CA ALA A 196 11.27 -13.58 19.00
C ALA A 196 10.89 -12.41 19.91
N LEU A 197 10.89 -11.18 19.39
CA LEU A 197 10.63 -9.95 20.15
C LEU A 197 9.34 -9.24 19.72
N ALA A 198 8.78 -9.61 18.58
CA ALA A 198 7.59 -8.99 18.03
C ALA A 198 6.37 -9.18 18.94
N SER A 199 5.65 -8.10 19.19
CA SER A 199 4.44 -8.14 20.02
C SER A 199 3.49 -7.00 19.72
N TYR A 200 2.19 -7.22 19.93
CA TYR A 200 1.17 -6.19 19.76
C TYR A 200 1.26 -5.11 20.82
N ARG A 201 0.92 -3.88 20.41
CA ARG A 201 0.71 -2.74 21.28
C ARG A 201 -0.64 -2.07 20.90
N PRO A 202 -1.61 -1.96 21.82
CA PRO A 202 -1.63 -2.51 23.18
C PRO A 202 -1.59 -4.04 23.18
N GLU A 203 -1.16 -4.64 24.28
CA GLU A 203 -1.18 -6.09 24.43
C GLU A 203 -2.62 -6.60 24.31
N GLY A 204 -2.90 -7.43 23.30
CA GLY A 204 -4.20 -8.05 23.09
C GLY A 204 -5.30 -7.13 22.54
N GLY A 205 -4.96 -5.96 21.97
CA GLY A 205 -5.98 -5.04 21.44
C GLY A 205 -5.51 -4.15 20.30
N ALA A 206 -6.49 -3.47 19.69
CA ALA A 206 -6.27 -2.47 18.64
C ALA A 206 -5.78 -1.15 19.24
N TYR A 207 -4.99 -0.41 18.47
CA TYR A 207 -4.60 0.98 18.74
C TYR A 207 -5.77 1.95 18.45
N PHE A 208 -6.51 1.70 17.37
CA PHE A 208 -7.74 2.41 17.04
C PHE A 208 -8.75 1.40 16.48
N SER A 209 -10.02 1.46 16.89
CA SER A 209 -11.01 0.42 16.57
C SER A 209 -12.39 0.96 16.19
N GLY A 210 -13.17 0.12 15.53
CA GLY A 210 -14.60 0.32 15.31
C GLY A 210 -14.99 1.17 14.10
N TYR A 211 -14.07 1.42 13.18
CA TYR A 211 -14.37 2.05 11.88
C TYR A 211 -14.92 1.01 10.90
N ASP A 212 -15.69 1.42 9.89
CA ASP A 212 -16.51 0.48 9.10
C ASP A 212 -15.69 -0.40 8.14
N TYR A 213 -14.87 0.22 7.29
CA TYR A 213 -14.13 -0.52 6.26
C TYR A 213 -12.77 0.11 6.02
N ASN A 214 -11.82 -0.71 5.56
CA ASN A 214 -10.46 -0.28 5.28
C ASN A 214 -10.41 0.64 4.03
N GLY A 215 -10.03 1.90 4.23
CA GLY A 215 -9.69 2.87 3.19
C GLY A 215 -8.25 3.38 3.30
N GLY A 216 -7.41 2.63 4.01
CA GLY A 216 -6.01 2.90 4.16
C GLY A 216 -5.56 3.84 5.25
N PHE A 217 -4.26 3.99 5.39
CA PHE A 217 -3.69 4.95 6.34
C PHE A 217 -2.24 5.31 5.99
N ASP A 218 -1.81 6.46 6.51
CA ASP A 218 -0.43 6.90 6.43
C ASP A 218 -0.11 7.96 7.49
N PHE A 219 1.17 8.31 7.60
CA PHE A 219 1.69 9.34 8.50
C PHE A 219 2.06 10.61 7.76
N ASP A 220 1.77 11.75 8.37
CA ASP A 220 2.32 13.03 7.91
C ASP A 220 3.76 13.26 8.39
N SER A 221 4.35 14.40 8.04
CA SER A 221 5.71 14.79 8.39
C SER A 221 5.92 14.99 9.91
N GLN A 222 4.85 15.25 10.65
CA GLN A 222 4.86 15.33 12.11
C GLN A 222 4.67 13.95 12.76
N GLY A 223 4.36 12.93 11.96
CA GLY A 223 4.07 11.56 12.35
C GLY A 223 2.64 11.34 12.86
N ARG A 224 1.73 12.31 12.69
CA ARG A 224 0.29 12.12 12.97
C ARG A 224 -0.27 11.09 11.99
N ILE A 225 -1.25 10.30 12.43
CA ILE A 225 -1.85 9.25 11.61
C ILE A 225 -3.11 9.80 10.95
N PHE A 226 -3.26 9.53 9.66
CA PHE A 226 -4.51 9.75 8.94
C PHE A 226 -4.99 8.42 8.41
N MET A 227 -6.26 8.12 8.64
CA MET A 227 -6.87 6.83 8.37
C MET A 227 -8.14 7.03 7.55
N GLY A 228 -8.18 6.42 6.38
CA GLY A 228 -9.32 6.40 5.48
C GLY A 228 -10.23 5.26 5.86
N ALA A 229 -11.52 5.55 5.88
CA ALA A 229 -12.57 4.56 6.02
C ALA A 229 -13.59 4.67 4.90
N THR A 230 -14.27 3.57 4.64
CA THR A 230 -15.53 3.58 3.88
C THR A 230 -16.65 3.18 4.81
N ASN A 231 -17.66 4.04 4.95
CA ASN A 231 -18.80 3.74 5.80
C ASN A 231 -19.77 2.73 5.16
N SER A 232 -20.72 2.24 5.94
CA SER A 232 -21.74 1.28 5.48
C SER A 232 -22.60 1.74 4.29
N TRP A 233 -22.57 3.03 3.93
CA TRP A 233 -23.25 3.59 2.76
C TRP A 233 -22.30 3.86 1.60
N PHE A 234 -21.09 3.28 1.65
CA PHE A 234 -20.06 3.42 0.63
C PHE A 234 -19.61 4.87 0.38
N SER A 235 -19.76 5.73 1.39
CA SER A 235 -19.17 7.07 1.41
C SER A 235 -17.85 7.01 2.19
N GLY A 236 -16.86 7.78 1.77
CA GLY A 236 -15.55 7.74 2.41
C GLY A 236 -15.36 8.82 3.47
N GLU A 237 -14.56 8.48 4.47
CA GLU A 237 -14.23 9.33 5.62
C GLU A 237 -12.71 9.32 5.82
N VAL A 238 -12.12 10.42 6.29
CA VAL A 238 -10.71 10.44 6.69
C VAL A 238 -10.61 10.93 8.12
N PHE A 239 -10.18 10.04 8.99
CA PHE A 239 -9.92 10.31 10.39
C PHE A 239 -8.50 10.80 10.58
N SER A 240 -8.31 11.90 11.32
CA SER A 240 -7.01 12.24 11.91
C SER A 240 -6.93 11.65 13.31
N LEU A 241 -5.85 10.96 13.65
CA LEU A 241 -5.64 10.32 14.94
C LEU A 241 -4.35 10.86 15.59
N VAL A 242 -4.46 11.33 16.82
CA VAL A 242 -3.34 11.88 17.59
C VAL A 242 -3.47 11.47 19.05
N ASN A 243 -2.57 10.63 19.53
CA ASN A 243 -2.51 10.22 20.94
C ASN A 243 -1.96 11.38 21.80
N LEU A 244 -2.84 12.20 22.37
CA LEU A 244 -2.48 13.37 23.17
C LEU A 244 -2.01 12.97 24.57
N ASN A 245 -2.52 11.86 25.09
CA ASN A 245 -2.21 11.38 26.43
C ASN A 245 -0.97 10.43 26.48
N ASN A 246 -0.46 10.04 25.31
CA ASN A 246 0.69 9.15 25.09
C ASN A 246 0.52 7.75 25.68
N ASP A 247 -0.70 7.20 25.65
CA ASP A 247 -0.99 5.83 26.04
C ASP A 247 -0.91 4.84 24.85
N MET A 248 -1.68 3.76 24.85
CA MET A 248 -1.64 2.74 23.79
C MET A 248 -2.89 2.73 22.91
N VAL A 249 -3.85 3.63 23.10
CA VAL A 249 -5.11 3.69 22.36
C VAL A 249 -5.39 5.11 21.88
N ILE A 250 -6.37 5.28 21.01
CA ILE A 250 -6.90 6.59 20.62
C ILE A 250 -8.26 6.77 21.30
N ASP A 251 -8.32 7.71 22.23
CA ASP A 251 -9.50 8.02 23.04
C ASP A 251 -10.48 8.98 22.33
N ALA A 252 -11.65 9.18 22.96
CA ALA A 252 -12.57 10.23 22.58
C ALA A 252 -11.90 11.61 22.69
N GLY A 253 -11.83 12.35 21.56
CA GLY A 253 -11.14 13.63 21.45
C GLY A 253 -9.71 13.55 20.91
N GLU A 254 -9.19 12.33 20.68
CA GLU A 254 -7.91 12.06 20.01
C GLU A 254 -8.09 11.64 18.55
N ALA A 255 -9.34 11.62 18.09
CA ALA A 255 -9.74 11.37 16.72
C ALA A 255 -10.72 12.45 16.24
N ASN A 256 -10.62 12.82 14.96
CA ASN A 256 -11.57 13.70 14.28
C ASN A 256 -11.85 13.20 12.87
N ASP A 257 -13.12 13.27 12.45
CA ASP A 257 -13.55 13.01 11.08
C ASP A 257 -13.24 14.24 10.21
N MET A 258 -11.99 14.35 9.80
CA MET A 258 -11.44 15.51 9.10
C MET A 258 -12.06 15.64 7.69
N VAL A 259 -12.27 14.53 6.98
CA VAL A 259 -13.03 14.50 5.74
C VAL A 259 -14.30 13.71 5.99
N THR A 260 -15.42 14.41 6.06
CA THR A 260 -16.71 13.78 6.38
C THR A 260 -17.29 13.03 5.18
N SER A 261 -18.14 12.04 5.46
CA SER A 261 -18.89 11.29 4.43
C SER A 261 -19.79 12.14 3.54
N LEU A 262 -20.10 13.38 3.94
CA LEU A 262 -20.82 14.35 3.09
C LEU A 262 -19.94 14.95 2.00
N SER A 263 -18.62 14.94 2.18
CA SER A 263 -17.64 15.57 1.31
C SER A 263 -17.07 14.61 0.26
N LEU A 264 -17.35 13.31 0.40
CA LEU A 264 -16.79 12.26 -0.45
C LEU A 264 -17.83 11.17 -0.73
N SER A 265 -18.42 11.21 -1.92
CA SER A 265 -19.54 10.33 -2.31
C SER A 265 -19.13 8.90 -2.71
N GLY A 266 -17.83 8.57 -2.67
CA GLY A 266 -17.33 7.24 -3.00
C GLY A 266 -16.39 6.73 -1.92
N GLY A 267 -16.45 5.42 -1.64
CA GLY A 267 -15.59 4.77 -0.67
C GLY A 267 -14.11 4.90 -1.03
N ILE A 268 -13.28 5.08 0.00
CA ILE A 268 -11.83 5.11 -0.10
C ILE A 268 -11.33 3.66 -0.06
N SER A 269 -10.44 3.32 -0.99
CA SER A 269 -9.71 2.04 -0.97
C SER A 269 -8.32 2.15 -0.37
N ASP A 270 -7.65 3.29 -0.59
CA ASP A 270 -6.32 3.55 -0.05
C ASP A 270 -6.07 5.06 0.05
N LEU A 271 -5.13 5.43 0.91
CA LEU A 271 -4.58 6.77 1.01
C LEU A 271 -3.06 6.75 1.22
N ILE A 272 -2.42 7.82 0.77
CA ILE A 272 -1.00 8.09 1.02
C ILE A 272 -0.78 9.58 1.25
N ILE A 273 0.23 9.92 2.05
CA ILE A 273 0.66 11.29 2.32
C ILE A 273 2.00 11.55 1.66
N ASP A 274 2.11 12.67 0.94
CA ASP A 274 3.37 13.12 0.35
C ASP A 274 4.28 13.84 1.36
N GLY A 275 5.50 14.20 0.95
CA GLY A 275 6.44 14.94 1.80
C GLY A 275 6.02 16.38 2.13
N ASP A 276 4.96 16.89 1.51
CA ASP A 276 4.41 18.24 1.71
C ASP A 276 3.08 18.20 2.52
N ASP A 277 2.79 17.08 3.21
CA ASP A 277 1.59 16.85 4.03
C ASP A 277 0.26 17.00 3.28
N ASN A 278 0.23 16.53 2.03
CA ASN A 278 -1.01 16.36 1.27
C ASN A 278 -1.42 14.89 1.27
N ILE A 279 -2.68 14.62 1.60
CA ILE A 279 -3.26 13.30 1.45
C ILE A 279 -3.75 13.13 0.02
N PHE A 280 -3.40 12.00 -0.59
CA PHE A 280 -3.97 11.52 -1.84
C PHE A 280 -4.82 10.28 -1.55
N LEU A 281 -6.07 10.32 -1.99
CA LEU A 281 -7.06 9.27 -1.80
C LEU A 281 -7.34 8.59 -3.12
N VAL A 282 -7.52 7.28 -3.09
CA VAL A 282 -8.13 6.54 -4.19
C VAL A 282 -9.54 6.16 -3.82
N THR A 283 -10.49 6.63 -4.63
CA THR A 283 -11.91 6.38 -4.40
C THR A 283 -12.50 5.59 -5.54
N ASN A 284 -13.38 4.64 -5.22
CA ASN A 284 -14.05 3.88 -6.27
C ASN A 284 -15.24 4.66 -6.82
N PRO A 285 -15.41 4.66 -8.15
CA PRO A 285 -16.23 5.68 -8.81
C PRO A 285 -17.71 5.34 -8.73
N TRP A 286 -18.35 5.66 -7.60
CA TRP A 286 -19.79 5.92 -7.56
C TRP A 286 -20.06 7.41 -7.80
N GLY A 287 -19.55 7.95 -8.91
CA GLY A 287 -19.87 9.29 -9.40
C GLY A 287 -18.86 10.41 -9.13
N GLY A 288 -17.57 10.10 -8.87
CA GLY A 288 -16.52 11.09 -8.58
C GLY A 288 -15.19 10.84 -9.30
N TYR A 289 -14.18 11.66 -8.98
CA TYR A 289 -12.80 11.49 -9.44
C TYR A 289 -12.13 10.34 -8.69
N GLN A 290 -11.38 9.50 -9.41
CA GLN A 290 -10.76 8.33 -8.81
C GLN A 290 -9.56 8.64 -7.93
N VAL A 291 -8.79 9.69 -8.23
CA VAL A 291 -7.74 10.19 -7.35
C VAL A 291 -8.13 11.58 -6.87
N GLN A 292 -8.17 11.76 -5.57
CA GLN A 292 -8.52 13.03 -4.93
C GLN A 292 -7.40 13.49 -4.01
N LYS A 293 -7.26 14.81 -3.86
CA LYS A 293 -6.26 15.45 -3.01
C LYS A 293 -6.96 16.16 -1.85
N VAL A 294 -6.45 15.98 -0.64
CA VAL A 294 -6.85 16.69 0.57
C VAL A 294 -5.62 17.39 1.14
N VAL A 295 -5.75 18.68 1.44
CA VAL A 295 -4.72 19.42 2.18
C VAL A 295 -5.00 19.26 3.66
N ILE A 296 -4.04 18.76 4.43
CA ILE A 296 -4.17 18.64 5.89
C ILE A 296 -4.30 20.07 6.46
N PRO A 297 -5.35 20.37 7.25
CA PRO A 297 -5.53 21.68 7.87
C PRO A 297 -4.50 21.87 9.00
N ALA A 298 -4.39 23.10 9.51
CA ALA A 298 -3.43 23.41 10.56
C ALA A 298 -3.73 22.63 11.85
N ASP A 299 -5.01 22.52 12.22
CA ASP A 299 -5.49 21.75 13.37
C ASP A 299 -6.43 20.60 12.94
N PRO A 300 -5.88 19.46 12.46
CA PRO A 300 -6.69 18.36 11.94
C PRO A 300 -7.57 17.67 12.99
N LEU A 301 -7.30 17.86 14.28
CA LEU A 301 -8.16 17.35 15.36
C LEU A 301 -9.45 18.13 15.55
N HIS A 302 -9.56 19.34 15.01
CA HIS A 302 -10.74 20.19 15.21
C HIS A 302 -11.26 20.84 13.92
N GLU A 303 -10.50 20.78 12.83
CA GLU A 303 -10.86 21.32 11.53
C GLU A 303 -11.27 20.21 10.56
N THR A 304 -12.07 20.58 9.55
CA THR A 304 -12.42 19.71 8.43
C THR A 304 -11.69 20.14 7.16
N ALA A 305 -11.53 19.20 6.23
CA ALA A 305 -10.94 19.43 4.93
C ALA A 305 -11.87 18.93 3.82
N THR A 306 -11.83 19.60 2.67
CA THR A 306 -12.63 19.22 1.50
C THR A 306 -11.73 18.57 0.45
N PRO A 307 -12.05 17.33 0.02
CA PRO A 307 -11.35 16.69 -1.08
C PRO A 307 -11.52 17.47 -2.38
N SER A 308 -10.45 17.51 -3.16
CA SER A 308 -10.44 18.11 -4.48
C SER A 308 -10.04 17.08 -5.53
N PRO A 309 -10.62 17.15 -6.74
CA PRO A 309 -10.18 16.33 -7.86
C PRO A 309 -8.68 16.46 -8.14
N PHE A 310 -8.00 15.34 -8.39
CA PHE A 310 -6.59 15.36 -8.78
C PHE A 310 -6.34 14.66 -10.12
N ALA A 311 -6.62 13.37 -10.22
CA ALA A 311 -6.43 12.61 -11.46
C ALA A 311 -7.57 11.61 -11.67
N ASN A 312 -7.68 11.10 -12.90
CA ASN A 312 -8.69 10.11 -13.25
C ASN A 312 -8.08 9.02 -14.13
N THR A 313 -8.63 7.81 -14.04
CA THR A 313 -8.15 6.63 -14.78
C THR A 313 -9.30 5.97 -15.52
N ASP A 314 -9.01 4.91 -16.26
CA ASP A 314 -10.01 4.02 -16.84
C ASP A 314 -10.17 2.69 -16.07
N SER A 315 -9.57 2.61 -14.88
CA SER A 315 -9.72 1.49 -13.96
C SER A 315 -11.17 1.40 -13.49
N SER A 316 -11.69 0.19 -13.33
CA SER A 316 -13.02 -0.02 -12.74
C SER A 316 -12.99 0.05 -11.21
N TRP A 317 -11.84 -0.27 -10.62
CA TRP A 317 -11.65 -0.27 -9.18
C TRP A 317 -10.16 -0.06 -8.88
N LEU A 318 -9.79 1.08 -8.31
CA LEU A 318 -8.42 1.30 -7.85
C LEU A 318 -8.34 0.85 -6.41
N THR A 319 -7.33 0.03 -6.08
CA THR A 319 -7.19 -0.53 -4.74
C THR A 319 -6.07 0.10 -3.94
N THR A 320 -5.06 0.66 -4.62
CA THR A 320 -3.79 0.97 -3.95
C THR A 320 -3.18 2.23 -4.51
N ILE A 321 -2.62 3.05 -3.63
CA ILE A 321 -1.83 4.23 -3.94
C ILE A 321 -0.56 4.25 -3.10
N MET A 322 0.54 4.62 -3.73
CA MET A 322 1.83 4.76 -3.05
C MET A 322 2.58 5.96 -3.60
N ILE A 323 3.35 6.62 -2.75
CA ILE A 323 4.37 7.58 -3.17
C ILE A 323 5.72 6.98 -2.80
N ASN A 324 6.61 6.87 -3.78
CA ASN A 324 7.88 6.15 -3.60
C ASN A 324 8.80 6.73 -2.53
N THR A 325 8.66 8.02 -2.21
CA THR A 325 9.41 8.65 -1.12
C THR A 325 8.74 9.91 -0.60
N LYS A 326 8.92 10.15 0.70
CA LYS A 326 8.48 11.38 1.37
C LYS A 326 9.60 12.42 1.51
N THR A 327 10.83 12.10 1.07
CA THR A 327 11.96 13.04 1.16
C THR A 327 12.06 13.97 -0.04
N ARG A 328 11.32 13.68 -1.12
CA ARG A 328 11.18 14.53 -2.31
C ARG A 328 9.74 15.03 -2.41
N PRO A 329 9.52 16.25 -2.93
CA PRO A 329 8.18 16.79 -3.10
C PRO A 329 7.44 16.05 -4.23
N PHE A 330 6.15 15.79 -4.03
CA PHE A 330 5.23 15.36 -5.09
C PHE A 330 4.47 16.57 -5.64
N LYS A 331 5.15 17.39 -6.45
CA LYS A 331 4.64 18.71 -6.85
C LYS A 331 4.95 19.03 -8.29
N ALA A 332 3.97 19.61 -9.00
CA ALA A 332 4.12 20.06 -10.38
C ALA A 332 5.35 20.95 -10.58
N GLY A 333 6.02 20.81 -11.73
CA GLY A 333 7.19 21.62 -12.09
C GLY A 333 8.52 21.09 -11.53
N GLN A 334 8.53 19.96 -10.83
CA GLN A 334 9.74 19.34 -10.29
C GLN A 334 10.35 18.35 -11.30
N ASN A 335 11.66 18.44 -11.54
CA ASN A 335 12.38 17.51 -12.44
C ASN A 335 12.74 16.18 -11.77
N ASP A 336 12.91 16.17 -10.46
CA ASP A 336 13.26 15.00 -9.63
C ASP A 336 12.33 14.96 -8.43
N GLY A 337 11.02 14.89 -8.72
CA GLY A 337 9.99 14.78 -7.71
C GLY A 337 9.75 13.34 -7.26
N ALA A 338 9.02 13.17 -6.16
CA ALA A 338 8.48 11.87 -5.81
C ALA A 338 7.51 11.37 -6.89
N ILE A 339 7.27 10.07 -6.94
CA ILE A 339 6.49 9.38 -7.96
C ILE A 339 5.30 8.73 -7.27
N MET A 340 4.10 8.98 -7.78
CA MET A 340 2.89 8.29 -7.37
C MET A 340 2.69 7.03 -8.21
N LEU A 341 2.33 5.94 -7.55
CA LEU A 341 1.98 4.66 -8.15
C LEU A 341 0.53 4.31 -7.81
N LEU A 342 -0.21 3.79 -8.79
CA LEU A 342 -1.58 3.30 -8.59
C LEU A 342 -1.72 1.88 -9.11
N GLY A 343 -2.41 1.04 -8.35
CA GLY A 343 -2.79 -0.31 -8.74
C GLY A 343 -4.29 -0.52 -8.68
N GLY A 344 -4.82 -1.41 -9.52
CA GLY A 344 -6.25 -1.69 -9.56
C GLY A 344 -6.66 -2.71 -10.60
N TYR A 345 -7.93 -2.62 -11.00
CA TYR A 345 -8.63 -3.60 -11.83
C TYR A 345 -9.21 -2.95 -13.09
N LYS A 346 -9.40 -3.76 -14.12
CA LYS A 346 -10.16 -3.43 -15.32
C LYS A 346 -11.34 -4.39 -15.43
N GLY A 347 -12.55 -3.86 -15.27
CA GLY A 347 -13.71 -4.69 -14.95
C GLY A 347 -13.47 -5.42 -13.62
N TRP A 348 -13.56 -6.75 -13.65
CA TRP A 348 -13.31 -7.63 -12.50
C TRP A 348 -11.96 -8.36 -12.59
N SER A 349 -11.11 -7.98 -13.54
CA SER A 349 -9.79 -8.60 -13.75
C SER A 349 -8.69 -7.68 -13.25
N SER A 350 -7.73 -8.26 -12.52
CA SER A 350 -6.53 -7.57 -12.08
C SER A 350 -5.81 -6.92 -13.25
N ALA A 351 -5.41 -5.66 -13.11
CA ALA A 351 -4.61 -5.01 -14.13
C ALA A 351 -3.20 -5.61 -14.19
N THR A 352 -2.60 -5.70 -15.38
CA THR A 352 -1.22 -6.24 -15.52
C THR A 352 -0.14 -5.17 -15.40
N ASN A 353 -0.52 -3.93 -15.11
CA ASN A 353 0.37 -2.79 -14.99
C ASN A 353 0.08 -1.97 -13.73
N LEU A 354 1.08 -1.23 -13.25
CA LEU A 354 0.89 -0.10 -12.34
C LEU A 354 0.86 1.19 -13.15
N LEU A 355 -0.01 2.11 -12.78
CA LEU A 355 0.03 3.48 -13.27
C LEU A 355 1.08 4.27 -12.50
N ILE A 356 1.73 5.20 -13.19
CA ILE A 356 2.77 6.04 -12.64
C ILE A 356 2.49 7.48 -12.99
N LEU A 357 2.54 8.36 -11.99
CA LEU A 357 2.46 9.79 -12.19
C LEU A 357 3.72 10.44 -11.64
N LYS A 358 4.48 11.09 -12.54
CA LYS A 358 5.73 11.77 -12.21
C LYS A 358 5.53 13.28 -12.33
N PRO A 359 5.98 14.10 -11.38
CA PRO A 359 6.18 15.52 -11.62
C PRO A 359 7.08 15.73 -12.84
N CYS A 360 6.72 16.72 -13.66
CA CYS A 360 7.54 17.14 -14.78
C CYS A 360 7.61 18.68 -14.81
N PRO A 361 8.67 19.26 -15.39
CA PRO A 361 8.76 20.70 -15.55
C PRO A 361 7.59 21.20 -16.39
N PHE A 362 7.11 22.41 -16.12
CA PHE A 362 6.16 23.05 -17.01
C PHE A 362 6.83 23.23 -18.37
N SER A 363 6.22 22.71 -19.43
CA SER A 363 6.62 23.05 -20.79
C SER A 363 6.18 24.49 -21.07
N GLU A 364 7.04 25.46 -20.77
CA GLU A 364 6.92 26.81 -21.32
C GLU A 364 7.21 26.73 -22.83
N VAL A 365 6.19 26.42 -23.62
CA VAL A 365 6.06 27.10 -24.91
C VAL A 365 5.20 28.32 -24.60
N GLU A 366 5.85 29.41 -24.18
CA GLU A 366 5.27 30.73 -24.45
C GLU A 366 5.06 30.79 -25.97
N ASP A 367 3.82 30.98 -26.40
CA ASP A 367 3.54 31.43 -27.75
C ASP A 367 4.34 32.72 -27.98
N TRP A 368 5.52 32.60 -28.58
CA TRP A 368 6.15 33.71 -29.28
C TRP A 368 5.29 34.01 -30.50
N ALA A 369 4.18 34.72 -30.28
CA ALA A 369 3.48 35.40 -31.33
C ALA A 369 4.37 36.55 -31.82
N ILE A 370 4.94 36.30 -33.00
CA ILE A 370 5.65 37.21 -33.89
C ILE A 370 4.81 38.48 -34.12
N TYR A 371 5.42 39.67 -34.01
CA TYR A 371 4.90 40.91 -34.61
C TYR A 371 5.13 40.91 -36.13
#